data_AF-A0A1C2AQ69-F1
#
_entry.id   AF-A0A1C2AQ69-F1
#
_cell.length_a   1.000
_cell.length_b   1.000
_cell.length_c   1.000
_cell.angle_alpha   90.00
_cell.angle_beta   90.00
_cell.angle_gamma   90.00
#
_symmetry.space_group_name_H-M   'P 1'
#
loop_
_entity.id
_entity.type
_entity.pdbx_description
1 polymer ?
#
loop_
_entity_poly.entity_id
_entity_poly.type
_entity_poly.pdbx_seq_one_letter_code
_entity_poly.pdbx_strand_id
1 'polypeptide(L)'
;MFRFLFKLILVIALSQTTLYAEDIKVFEFTDKELSELTVRKVRGADNKTEYSVGSNENGNYLKAIADNAASGLGKEIKIDLNKTPFINITWKIEKDIP
;
A
#
# COMPACT_ATOMS: atom_id res chain seq x y z
N MET A 1 -40.14 -7.49 32.38
CA MET A 1 -39.40 -6.78 31.32
C MET A 1 -37.92 -6.58 31.64
N PHE A 2 -37.56 -5.98 32.78
CA PHE A 2 -36.16 -5.67 33.14
C PHE A 2 -35.22 -6.89 33.22
N ARG A 3 -35.67 -8.01 33.80
CA ARG A 3 -34.90 -9.27 33.86
C ARG A 3 -34.61 -9.90 32.48
N PHE A 4 -35.46 -9.63 31.49
CA PHE A 4 -35.29 -10.14 30.12
C PHE A 4 -34.28 -9.28 29.36
N LEU A 5 -34.41 -7.94 29.47
CA LEU A 5 -33.45 -6.98 28.94
C LEU A 5 -32.03 -7.22 29.48
N PHE A 6 -31.90 -7.49 30.78
CA PHE A 6 -30.60 -7.79 31.38
C PHE A 6 -29.96 -9.06 30.81
N LYS A 7 -30.74 -10.12 30.58
CA LYS A 7 -30.25 -11.35 29.94
C LYS A 7 -29.85 -11.12 28.48
N LEU A 8 -30.59 -10.30 27.75
CA LEU A 8 -30.28 -9.96 26.36
C LEU A 8 -28.96 -9.19 26.25
N ILE A 9 -28.74 -8.20 27.13
CA ILE A 9 -27.49 -7.44 27.20
C ILE A 9 -26.31 -8.37 27.50
N LEU A 10 -26.47 -9.31 28.42
CA LEU A 10 -25.43 -10.28 28.77
C LEU A 10 -25.04 -11.17 27.58
N VAL A 11 -26.02 -11.63 26.80
CA VAL A 11 -25.77 -12.45 25.60
C VAL A 11 -25.01 -11.67 24.53
N ILE A 12 -25.40 -10.41 24.28
CA ILE A 12 -24.73 -9.53 23.31
C ILE A 12 -23.30 -9.18 23.77
N ALA A 13 -23.08 -9.03 25.07
CA ALA A 13 -21.75 -8.78 25.62
C ALA A 13 -20.83 -10.01 25.47
N LEU A 14 -21.38 -11.21 25.53
CA LEU A 14 -20.63 -12.47 25.37
C LEU A 14 -20.39 -12.87 23.91
N SER A 15 -21.12 -12.29 22.95
CA SER A 15 -21.00 -12.61 21.53
C SER A 15 -19.93 -11.80 20.78
N GLN A 16 -19.03 -11.12 21.49
CA GLN A 16 -17.96 -10.34 20.85
C GLN A 16 -16.83 -11.27 20.41
N THR A 17 -16.54 -11.32 19.11
CA THR A 17 -15.34 -12.00 18.58
C THR A 17 -14.28 -10.98 18.22
N THR A 18 -13.02 -11.22 18.61
CA THR A 18 -11.89 -10.42 18.16
C THR A 18 -11.43 -10.88 16.78
N LEU A 19 -11.38 -9.97 15.82
CA LEU A 19 -10.74 -10.19 14.54
C LEU A 19 -9.34 -9.57 14.62
N TYR A 20 -8.31 -10.38 14.41
CA TYR A 20 -6.94 -9.91 14.27
C TYR A 20 -6.62 -9.73 12.79
N ALA A 21 -6.25 -8.50 12.42
CA ALA A 21 -5.64 -8.23 11.13
C ALA A 21 -4.12 -8.28 11.28
N GLU A 22 -3.46 -8.93 10.34
CA GLU A 22 -2.01 -8.93 10.21
C GLU A 22 -1.57 -7.73 9.35
N ASP A 23 -0.52 -7.03 9.78
CA ASP A 23 0.04 -5.92 9.03
C ASP A 23 1.25 -6.38 8.22
N ILE A 24 1.11 -6.38 6.89
CA ILE A 24 2.20 -6.73 5.96
C ILE A 24 2.66 -5.46 5.24
N LYS A 25 3.93 -5.07 5.45
CA LYS A 25 4.56 -4.00 4.68
C LYS A 25 4.90 -4.52 3.28
N VAL A 26 4.09 -4.12 2.29
CA VAL A 26 4.23 -4.58 0.89
C VAL A 26 5.38 -3.92 0.13
N PHE A 27 5.78 -2.72 0.55
CA PHE A 27 6.85 -1.95 -0.08
C PHE A 27 7.54 -1.04 0.93
N GLU A 28 8.84 -0.88 0.78
CA GLU A 28 9.63 0.08 1.55
C GLU A 28 10.44 0.97 0.62
N PHE A 29 10.42 2.29 0.84
CA PHE A 29 11.15 3.24 0.01
C PHE A 29 12.66 3.19 0.33
N THR A 30 13.34 2.15 -0.17
CA THR A 30 14.78 1.91 -0.04
C THR A 30 15.38 1.57 -1.41
N ASP A 31 16.67 1.85 -1.60
CA ASP A 31 17.35 1.55 -2.86
C ASP A 31 17.37 0.05 -3.15
N LYS A 32 17.47 -0.79 -2.10
CA LYS A 32 17.40 -2.23 -2.21
C LYS A 32 16.05 -2.67 -2.78
N GLU A 33 14.96 -2.21 -2.16
CA GLU A 33 13.61 -2.54 -2.62
C GLU A 33 13.37 -2.06 -4.05
N LEU A 34 13.80 -0.84 -4.39
CA LEU A 34 13.69 -0.29 -5.74
C LEU A 34 14.43 -1.16 -6.77
N SER A 35 15.60 -1.69 -6.42
CA SER A 35 16.39 -2.55 -7.32
C SER A 35 15.75 -3.92 -7.60
N GLU A 36 14.86 -4.39 -6.72
CA GLU A 36 14.14 -5.65 -6.87
C GLU A 36 12.86 -5.52 -7.73
N LEU A 37 12.43 -4.28 -8.04
CA LEU A 37 11.24 -4.03 -8.83
C LEU A 37 11.45 -4.34 -10.32
N THR A 38 10.43 -4.93 -10.92
CA THR A 38 10.40 -5.16 -12.37
C THR A 38 10.04 -3.87 -13.11
N VAL A 39 10.90 -3.43 -14.04
CA VAL A 39 10.67 -2.21 -14.83
C VAL A 39 10.10 -2.58 -16.20
N ARG A 40 8.87 -2.12 -16.50
CA ARG A 40 8.22 -2.36 -17.79
C ARG A 40 8.00 -1.05 -18.54
N LYS A 41 8.65 -0.90 -19.70
CA LYS A 41 8.44 0.25 -20.59
C LYS A 41 7.05 0.19 -21.23
N VAL A 42 6.38 1.33 -21.31
CA VAL A 42 5.10 1.48 -22.03
C VAL A 42 5.36 1.39 -23.53
N ARG A 43 4.43 0.78 -24.27
CA ARG A 43 4.53 0.66 -25.73
C ARG A 43 4.48 2.07 -26.35
N GLY A 44 5.48 2.40 -27.16
CA GLY A 44 5.59 3.70 -27.83
C GLY A 44 6.40 4.76 -27.09
N ALA A 45 6.93 4.47 -25.89
CA ALA A 45 7.89 5.35 -25.24
C ALA A 45 9.30 5.15 -25.79
N ASP A 46 10.05 6.24 -25.98
CA ASP A 46 11.44 6.18 -26.44
C ASP A 46 12.33 5.62 -25.33
N ASN A 47 12.18 6.18 -24.11
CA ASN A 47 12.98 5.85 -22.94
C ASN A 47 12.16 5.25 -21.78
N LYS A 48 12.87 4.77 -20.75
CA LYS A 48 12.29 4.36 -19.45
C LYS A 48 12.32 5.57 -18.48
N THR A 49 11.33 5.64 -17.61
CA THR A 49 11.30 6.62 -16.51
C THR A 49 12.47 6.32 -15.57
N GLU A 50 13.18 7.36 -15.15
CA GLU A 50 14.23 7.24 -14.15
C GLU A 50 13.61 7.29 -12.77
N TYR A 51 13.88 6.27 -11.95
CA TYR A 51 13.39 6.19 -10.58
C TYR A 51 14.53 6.28 -9.59
N SER A 52 14.32 7.01 -8.51
CA SER A 52 15.26 7.10 -7.38
C SER A 52 14.51 7.21 -6.07
N VAL A 53 15.16 6.81 -4.98
CA VAL A 53 14.64 7.00 -3.63
C VAL A 53 15.08 8.37 -3.11
N GLY A 54 14.14 9.13 -2.58
CA GLY A 54 14.38 10.39 -1.89
C GLY A 54 13.91 10.34 -0.44
N SER A 55 14.31 11.33 0.35
CA SER A 55 13.87 11.49 1.74
C SER A 55 13.58 12.97 2.02
N ASN A 56 12.53 13.25 2.79
CA ASN A 56 12.17 14.58 3.27
C ASN A 56 11.67 14.51 4.72
N GLU A 57 11.19 15.63 5.25
CA GLU A 57 10.66 15.77 6.62
C GLU A 57 9.50 14.81 6.94
N ASN A 58 8.77 14.35 5.92
CA ASN A 58 7.62 13.45 6.04
C ASN A 58 7.99 11.98 5.76
N GLY A 59 9.26 11.68 5.50
CA GLY A 59 9.78 10.33 5.25
C GLY A 59 10.32 10.10 3.84
N ASN A 60 10.55 8.83 3.53
CA ASN A 60 11.10 8.41 2.25
C ASN A 60 10.02 8.34 1.18
N TYR A 61 10.40 8.63 -0.07
CA TYR A 61 9.51 8.61 -1.22
C TYR A 61 10.22 8.10 -2.46
N LEU A 62 9.44 7.70 -3.46
CA LEU A 62 9.94 7.36 -4.79
C LEU A 62 9.81 8.57 -5.71
N LYS A 63 10.93 9.03 -6.26
CA LYS A 63 10.98 10.06 -7.29
C LYS A 63 10.96 9.41 -8.66
N ALA A 64 10.17 9.95 -9.58
CA ALA A 64 10.10 9.51 -10.96
C ALA A 64 10.36 10.71 -11.90
N ILE A 65 11.34 10.60 -12.79
CA ILE A 65 11.67 11.60 -13.79
C ILE A 65 11.41 11.00 -15.18
N ALA A 66 10.48 11.61 -15.91
CA ALA A 66 10.07 11.18 -17.23
C ALA A 66 10.40 12.25 -18.27
N ASP A 67 11.42 12.03 -19.09
CA ASP A 67 11.77 12.84 -20.26
C ASP A 67 11.61 11.99 -21.52
N ASN A 68 10.55 12.24 -22.30
CA ASN A 68 10.14 11.39 -23.45
C ASN A 68 10.12 9.88 -23.09
N ALA A 69 9.75 9.59 -21.85
CA ALA A 69 9.88 8.28 -21.24
C ALA A 69 8.59 7.87 -20.53
N ALA A 70 8.24 6.59 -20.63
CA ALA A 70 7.15 6.04 -19.84
C ALA A 70 7.46 4.58 -19.48
N SER A 71 7.53 4.30 -18.19
CA SER A 71 7.59 2.95 -17.65
C SER A 71 6.73 2.82 -16.40
N GLY A 72 6.43 1.57 -16.03
CA GLY A 72 5.87 1.21 -14.74
C GLY A 72 6.85 0.35 -13.95
N LEU A 73 6.70 0.38 -12.63
CA LEU A 73 7.37 -0.51 -11.68
C LEU A 73 6.37 -1.54 -11.18
N GLY A 74 6.80 -2.81 -11.09
CA GLY A 74 5.97 -3.91 -10.64
C GLY A 74 6.67 -4.79 -9.61
N LYS A 75 5.92 -5.20 -8.59
CA LYS A 75 6.29 -6.22 -7.60
C LYS A 75 5.14 -7.21 -7.48
N GLU A 76 5.45 -8.50 -7.41
CA GLU A 76 4.45 -9.54 -7.18
C GLU A 76 4.66 -10.12 -5.78
N ILE A 77 3.60 -10.12 -4.98
CA ILE A 77 3.60 -10.65 -3.61
C ILE A 77 2.33 -11.48 -3.43
N LYS A 78 2.49 -12.68 -2.87
CA LYS A 78 1.36 -13.51 -2.48
C LYS A 78 0.90 -13.10 -1.08
N ILE A 79 -0.36 -12.72 -0.94
CA ILE A 79 -0.95 -12.21 0.30
C ILE A 79 -2.17 -13.07 0.68
N ASP A 80 -2.32 -13.37 1.97
CA ASP A 80 -3.51 -14.06 2.51
C ASP A 80 -4.56 -13.04 2.95
N LEU A 81 -5.59 -12.88 2.12
CA LEU A 81 -6.67 -11.92 2.34
C LEU A 81 -7.52 -12.21 3.59
N ASN A 82 -7.48 -13.44 4.13
CA ASN A 82 -8.17 -13.75 5.38
C ASN A 82 -7.48 -13.10 6.59
N LYS A 83 -6.18 -12.82 6.47
CA LYS A 83 -5.38 -12.19 7.52
C LYS A 83 -5.15 -10.71 7.26
N THR A 84 -5.14 -10.28 5.99
CA THR A 84 -4.94 -8.89 5.59
C THR A 84 -6.17 -8.35 4.83
N PRO A 85 -7.26 -8.01 5.53
CA PRO A 85 -8.54 -7.71 4.88
C PRO A 85 -8.59 -6.35 4.14
N PHE A 86 -7.60 -5.48 4.32
CA PHE A 86 -7.53 -4.16 3.67
C PHE A 86 -6.12 -3.87 3.14
N ILE A 87 -6.05 -3.00 2.13
CA ILE A 87 -4.78 -2.49 1.57
C ILE A 87 -4.77 -0.98 1.79
N ASN A 88 -3.73 -0.49 2.45
CA ASN A 88 -3.51 0.94 2.64
C ASN A 88 -2.49 1.45 1.60
N ILE A 89 -2.90 2.41 0.77
CA ILE A 89 -2.04 3.02 -0.25
C ILE A 89 -2.07 4.53 -0.06
N THR A 90 -0.90 5.13 0.16
CA THR A 90 -0.71 6.58 0.24
C THR A 90 0.18 7.02 -0.91
N TRP A 91 -0.22 8.05 -1.64
CA TRP A 91 0.56 8.66 -2.72
C TRP A 91 0.44 10.17 -2.65
N LYS A 92 1.48 10.87 -3.10
CA LYS A 92 1.53 12.34 -3.19
C LYS A 92 2.11 12.72 -4.54
N ILE A 93 1.48 13.70 -5.20
CA ILE A 93 2.01 14.32 -6.41
C ILE A 93 2.75 15.59 -5.99
N GLU A 94 4.04 15.71 -6.32
CA GLU A 94 4.81 16.93 -6.02
C GLU A 94 4.67 18.00 -7.11
N LYS A 95 4.52 17.58 -8.37
CA LYS A 95 4.40 18.48 -9.52
C LYS A 95 3.43 17.86 -10.52
N ASP A 96 2.38 18.61 -10.84
CA ASP A 96 1.39 18.21 -11.85
C ASP A 96 1.95 18.40 -13.27
N ILE A 97 1.30 17.78 -14.25
CA ILE A 97 1.56 18.04 -15.66
C ILE A 97 0.95 19.42 -15.98
N PRO A 98 1.72 20.39 -16.49
CA PRO A 98 1.18 21.69 -16.93
C PRO A 98 0.13 21.58 -18.02
#